data_AF-A0A7I0HSD0-F1
#
_entry.id   AF-A0A7I0HSD0-F1
#
_cell.length_a   1.000
_cell.length_b   1.000
_cell.length_c   1.000
_cell.angle_alpha   90.00
_cell.angle_beta   90.00
_cell.angle_gamma   90.00
#
_symmetry.space_group_name_H-M   'P 1'
#
loop_
_entity.id
_entity.type
_entity.pdbx_description
1 polymer ?
#
loop_
_entity_poly.entity_id
_entity_poly.type
_entity_poly.pdbx_seq_one_letter_code
_entity_poly.pdbx_strand_id
1 'polypeptide(L)'
;MRTFLFYVLGGLCLFWGSRTHSNGNLQVAFGAEENYLLVRSLDASVIHFGTAEEKVEYRDIIDEYLKFKSLHIQGKYGDAYLAVRSTQFKLIQLYDKILTKNITLVRSELELLGRKSRDKEKTQTKAFLRLALRDVSEAEQKLVMARNMRPYLYLLKLREMLFALKILKHAGKFVIFLNLLHDGQFMDSIEFYNFDSIESELIRGFGKNSKLLAMHYDNAFLPFGEESIYEDKMTNFKIQTINQNETLK
;
A
#
# COMPACT_ATOMS: atom_id res chain seq x y z
N MET A 1 -47.75 17.27 -61.10
CA MET A 1 -47.57 16.15 -60.15
C MET A 1 -46.23 15.47 -60.40
N ARG A 2 -45.22 15.78 -59.57
CA ARG A 2 -44.07 14.93 -59.17
C ARG A 2 -43.06 15.84 -58.47
N THR A 3 -43.47 16.21 -57.28
CA THR A 3 -42.76 16.95 -56.25
C THR A 3 -41.86 16.01 -55.46
N PHE A 4 -40.67 16.52 -55.09
CA PHE A 4 -39.99 16.25 -53.83
C PHE A 4 -39.59 14.80 -53.54
N LEU A 5 -38.45 14.34 -54.07
CA LEU A 5 -37.79 13.17 -53.48
C LEU A 5 -36.28 13.05 -53.75
N PHE A 6 -35.47 14.12 -53.70
CA PHE A 6 -34.00 13.92 -53.85
C PHE A 6 -33.06 14.86 -53.10
N TYR A 7 -33.51 15.60 -52.08
CA TYR A 7 -32.64 16.55 -51.35
C TYR A 7 -32.59 16.39 -49.82
N VAL A 8 -32.81 15.20 -49.27
CA VAL A 8 -32.77 14.99 -47.79
C VAL A 8 -31.69 13.98 -47.33
N LEU A 9 -30.93 13.36 -48.23
CA LEU A 9 -29.95 12.32 -47.88
C LEU A 9 -28.48 12.80 -47.77
N GLY A 10 -28.23 14.10 -47.74
CA GLY A 10 -26.87 14.68 -47.75
C GLY A 10 -26.39 15.35 -46.46
N GLY A 11 -27.16 15.37 -45.37
CA GLY A 11 -26.87 16.26 -44.23
C GLY A 11 -27.24 15.70 -42.87
N LEU A 12 -26.73 14.52 -42.49
CA LEU A 12 -26.88 13.96 -41.14
C LEU A 12 -25.62 13.25 -40.62
N CYS A 13 -24.45 13.69 -41.10
CA CYS A 13 -23.20 13.50 -40.37
C CYS A 13 -22.88 14.80 -39.63
N LEU A 14 -22.42 14.67 -38.37
CA LEU A 14 -21.96 15.74 -37.46
C LEU A 14 -22.99 16.30 -36.47
N PHE A 15 -23.65 15.42 -35.70
CA PHE A 15 -23.98 15.74 -34.30
C PHE A 15 -23.86 14.49 -33.43
N TRP A 16 -22.63 13.96 -33.33
CA TRP A 16 -22.24 13.16 -32.17
C TRP A 16 -21.58 14.10 -31.16
N GLY A 17 -22.44 14.77 -30.38
CA GLY A 17 -22.02 15.47 -29.17
C GLY A 17 -21.45 14.47 -28.16
N SER A 18 -20.13 14.53 -27.95
CA SER A 18 -19.49 14.62 -26.63
C SER A 18 -20.10 13.82 -25.47
N ARG A 19 -20.41 12.53 -25.66
CA ARG A 19 -20.79 11.61 -24.56
C ARG A 19 -19.63 10.78 -23.99
N THR A 20 -18.40 11.04 -24.39
CA THR A 20 -17.20 10.31 -23.91
C THR A 20 -16.60 10.87 -22.60
N HIS A 21 -16.99 12.07 -22.15
CA HIS A 21 -16.37 12.71 -20.99
C HIS A 21 -16.89 12.23 -19.62
N SER A 22 -18.13 11.74 -19.50
CA SER A 22 -18.69 11.38 -18.18
C SER A 22 -18.16 10.04 -17.63
N ASN A 23 -17.99 9.03 -18.49
CA ASN A 23 -17.49 7.72 -18.07
C ASN A 23 -15.98 7.72 -17.78
N GLY A 24 -15.21 8.54 -18.51
CA GLY A 24 -13.80 8.77 -18.22
C GLY A 24 -13.59 9.45 -16.85
N ASN A 25 -14.43 10.44 -16.51
CA ASN A 25 -14.37 11.12 -15.22
C ASN A 25 -14.64 10.18 -14.03
N LEU A 26 -15.62 9.28 -14.14
CA LEU A 26 -15.90 8.29 -13.09
C LEU A 26 -14.76 7.27 -12.93
N GLN A 27 -14.22 6.73 -14.03
CA GLN A 27 -13.10 5.78 -13.95
C GLN A 27 -11.82 6.41 -13.41
N VAL A 28 -11.55 7.67 -13.74
CA VAL A 28 -10.40 8.42 -13.22
C VAL A 28 -10.59 8.74 -11.74
N ALA A 29 -11.80 9.12 -11.30
CA ALA A 29 -12.10 9.37 -9.89
C ALA A 29 -12.01 8.10 -9.02
N PHE A 30 -12.60 6.98 -9.45
CA PHE A 30 -12.48 5.69 -8.75
C PHE A 30 -11.02 5.19 -8.71
N GLY A 31 -10.27 5.36 -9.81
CA GLY A 31 -8.84 5.06 -9.84
C GLY A 31 -8.02 5.96 -8.91
N ALA A 32 -8.40 7.22 -8.73
CA ALA A 32 -7.69 8.18 -7.88
C ALA A 32 -7.75 7.83 -6.39
N GLU A 33 -8.92 7.39 -5.91
CA GLU A 33 -9.14 6.98 -4.52
C GLU A 33 -8.43 5.66 -4.20
N GLU A 34 -8.42 4.71 -5.14
CA GLU A 34 -7.69 3.46 -4.94
C GLU A 34 -6.16 3.69 -4.94
N ASN A 35 -5.66 4.59 -5.80
CA ASN A 35 -4.25 5.00 -5.79
C ASN A 35 -3.84 5.68 -4.47
N TYR A 36 -4.74 6.43 -3.83
CA TYR A 36 -4.49 7.00 -2.49
C TYR A 36 -4.15 5.90 -1.47
N LEU A 37 -4.99 4.87 -1.40
CA LEU A 37 -4.81 3.77 -0.46
C LEU A 37 -3.51 3.00 -0.72
N LEU A 38 -3.20 2.77 -2.00
CA LEU A 38 -1.99 2.05 -2.41
C LEU A 38 -0.74 2.81 -1.97
N VAL A 39 -0.64 4.11 -2.28
CA VAL A 39 0.51 4.92 -1.86
C VAL A 39 0.62 4.96 -0.34
N ARG A 40 -0.47 5.25 0.39
CA ARG A 40 -0.46 5.37 1.85
C ARG A 40 -0.08 4.06 2.54
N SER A 41 -0.54 2.92 2.04
CA SER A 41 -0.31 1.62 2.70
C SER A 41 1.15 1.16 2.71
N LEU A 42 2.00 1.70 1.83
CA LEU A 42 3.44 1.40 1.80
C LEU A 42 4.25 2.22 2.80
N ASP A 43 3.71 3.37 3.26
CA ASP A 43 4.44 4.37 4.03
C ASP A 43 5.18 3.76 5.23
N ALA A 44 4.44 3.04 6.09
CA ALA A 44 5.03 2.37 7.24
C ALA A 44 6.13 1.38 6.86
N SER A 45 5.96 0.60 5.78
CA SER A 45 6.95 -0.41 5.40
C SER A 45 8.23 0.21 4.84
N VAL A 46 8.10 1.33 4.12
CA VAL A 46 9.24 2.11 3.64
C VAL A 46 9.96 2.83 4.78
N ILE A 47 9.23 3.35 5.78
CA ILE A 47 9.83 4.03 6.93
C ILE A 47 10.67 3.07 7.77
N HIS A 48 10.12 1.91 8.15
CA HIS A 48 10.78 0.98 9.08
C HIS A 48 11.80 0.07 8.42
N PHE A 49 11.52 -0.39 7.20
CA PHE A 49 12.32 -1.42 6.54
C PHE A 49 12.90 -0.98 5.20
N GLY A 50 12.59 0.24 4.75
CA GLY A 50 13.08 0.79 3.49
C GLY A 50 14.55 1.25 3.58
N THR A 51 15.30 1.10 2.49
CA THR A 51 16.62 1.72 2.36
C THR A 51 16.51 3.21 2.08
N ALA A 52 17.61 3.95 2.16
CA ALA A 52 17.61 5.37 1.83
C ALA A 52 17.15 5.62 0.38
N GLU A 53 17.56 4.75 -0.55
CA GLU A 53 17.16 4.80 -1.96
C GLU A 53 15.67 4.55 -2.14
N GLU A 54 15.11 3.55 -1.45
CA GLU A 54 13.68 3.24 -1.50
C GLU A 54 12.84 4.36 -0.87
N LYS A 55 13.33 5.03 0.19
CA LYS A 55 12.68 6.22 0.77
C LYS A 55 12.64 7.38 -0.23
N VAL A 56 13.70 7.57 -1.01
CA VAL A 56 13.74 8.58 -2.09
C VAL A 56 12.77 8.20 -3.22
N GLU A 57 12.81 6.95 -3.69
CA GLU A 57 11.89 6.44 -4.72
C GLU A 57 10.43 6.62 -4.29
N TYR A 58 10.11 6.36 -3.02
CA TYR A 58 8.78 6.58 -2.48
C TYR A 58 8.36 8.05 -2.46
N ARG A 59 9.27 8.97 -2.10
CA ARG A 59 9.02 10.42 -2.16
C ARG A 59 8.72 10.87 -3.59
N ASP A 60 9.49 10.39 -4.56
CA ASP A 60 9.29 10.72 -5.98
C ASP A 60 7.93 10.23 -6.50
N ILE A 61 7.50 9.04 -6.06
CA ILE A 61 6.18 8.49 -6.37
C ILE A 61 5.07 9.36 -5.77
N ILE A 62 5.23 9.82 -4.52
CA ILE A 62 4.28 10.74 -3.89
C ILE A 62 4.20 12.06 -4.65
N ASP A 63 5.34 12.65 -5.04
CA ASP A 63 5.37 13.91 -5.78
C ASP A 63 4.67 13.78 -7.14
N GLU A 64 4.86 12.67 -7.85
CA GLU A 64 4.17 12.40 -9.10
C GLU A 64 2.65 12.16 -8.91
N TYR A 65 2.28 11.50 -7.81
CA TYR A 65 0.87 11.34 -7.42
C TYR A 65 0.21 12.68 -7.09
N LEU A 66 0.92 13.60 -6.43
CA LEU A 66 0.44 14.95 -6.14
C LEU A 66 0.32 15.79 -7.42
N LYS A 67 1.27 15.65 -8.35
CA LYS A 67 1.17 16.25 -9.69
C LYS A 67 -0.07 15.77 -10.42
N PHE A 68 -0.36 14.47 -10.38
CA PHE A 68 -1.61 13.91 -10.91
C PHE A 68 -2.84 14.60 -10.29
N LYS A 69 -2.90 14.71 -8.95
CA LYS A 69 -4.03 15.38 -8.26
C LYS A 69 -4.20 16.82 -8.73
N SER A 70 -3.11 17.57 -8.84
CA SER A 70 -3.12 18.96 -9.30
C SER A 70 -3.67 19.07 -10.74
N LEU A 71 -3.17 18.24 -11.66
CA LEU A 71 -3.65 18.21 -13.05
C LEU A 71 -5.12 17.82 -13.15
N HIS A 72 -5.57 16.88 -12.32
CA HIS A 72 -6.97 16.47 -12.25
C HIS A 72 -7.87 17.61 -11.78
N ILE A 73 -7.47 18.35 -10.73
CA ILE A 73 -8.20 19.52 -10.23
C ILE A 73 -8.27 20.63 -11.29
N GLN A 74 -7.20 20.83 -12.05
CA GLN A 74 -7.14 21.81 -13.15
C GLN A 74 -7.94 21.39 -14.41
N GLY A 75 -8.56 20.21 -14.42
CA GLY A 75 -9.31 19.70 -15.57
C GLY A 75 -8.44 19.23 -16.75
N LYS A 76 -7.13 19.05 -16.55
CA LYS A 76 -6.17 18.55 -17.55
C LYS A 76 -6.14 17.01 -17.56
N TYR A 77 -7.25 16.40 -17.97
CA TYR A 77 -7.46 14.96 -17.80
C TYR A 77 -6.50 14.07 -18.61
N GLY A 78 -6.04 14.50 -19.78
CA GLY A 78 -5.07 13.74 -20.59
C GLY A 78 -3.73 13.59 -19.87
N ASP A 79 -3.18 14.70 -19.39
CA ASP A 79 -1.92 14.72 -18.63
C ASP A 79 -2.08 14.03 -17.27
N ALA A 80 -3.22 14.21 -16.61
CA ALA A 80 -3.54 13.52 -15.37
C ALA A 80 -3.54 11.99 -15.57
N TYR A 81 -4.11 11.50 -16.67
CA TYR A 81 -4.11 10.07 -17.00
C TYR A 81 -2.69 9.52 -17.16
N LEU A 82 -1.82 10.22 -17.91
CA LEU A 82 -0.42 9.81 -18.08
C LEU A 82 0.35 9.80 -16.76
N ALA A 83 0.17 10.85 -15.94
CA ALA A 83 0.79 10.93 -14.62
C ALA A 83 0.33 9.78 -13.70
N VAL A 84 -0.95 9.41 -13.73
CA VAL A 84 -1.46 8.27 -12.95
C VAL A 84 -0.85 6.95 -13.40
N ARG A 85 -0.69 6.73 -14.71
CA ARG A 85 -0.10 5.49 -15.23
C ARG A 85 1.37 5.37 -14.86
N SER A 86 2.11 6.46 -14.96
CA SER A 86 3.51 6.52 -14.54
C SER A 86 3.65 6.26 -13.03
N THR A 87 2.82 6.91 -12.21
CA THR A 87 2.76 6.67 -10.75
C THR A 87 2.50 5.20 -10.46
N GLN A 88 1.48 4.59 -11.08
CA GLN A 88 1.13 3.19 -10.88
C GLN A 88 2.26 2.23 -11.27
N PHE A 89 2.95 2.52 -12.38
CA PHE A 89 4.09 1.72 -12.84
C PHE A 89 5.24 1.75 -11.82
N LYS A 90 5.64 2.93 -11.34
CA LYS A 90 6.69 3.06 -10.31
C LYS A 90 6.27 2.40 -9.00
N LEU A 91 5.00 2.58 -8.61
CA LEU A 91 4.45 2.00 -7.38
C LEU A 91 4.52 0.47 -7.41
N ILE A 92 4.23 -0.17 -8.55
CA ILE A 92 4.39 -1.62 -8.72
C ILE A 92 5.83 -2.07 -8.48
N GLN A 93 6.80 -1.34 -9.01
CA GLN A 93 8.21 -1.67 -8.84
C GLN A 93 8.62 -1.58 -7.36
N LEU A 94 8.18 -0.53 -6.66
CA LEU A 94 8.46 -0.37 -5.24
C LEU A 94 7.76 -1.43 -4.39
N TYR A 95 6.48 -1.74 -4.66
CA TYR A 95 5.76 -2.83 -3.98
C TYR A 95 6.50 -4.16 -4.13
N ASP A 96 6.96 -4.48 -5.34
CA ASP A 96 7.67 -5.73 -5.61
C ASP A 96 8.94 -5.86 -4.76
N LYS A 97 9.75 -4.80 -4.69
CA LYS A 97 10.96 -4.73 -3.86
C LYS A 97 10.64 -4.91 -2.37
N ILE A 98 9.72 -4.10 -1.85
CA ILE A 98 9.36 -4.09 -0.43
C ILE A 98 8.73 -5.43 -0.01
N LEU A 99 7.80 -5.97 -0.80
CA LEU A 99 7.17 -7.25 -0.51
C LEU A 99 8.18 -8.39 -0.52
N THR A 100 9.06 -8.45 -1.52
CA THR A 100 10.09 -9.50 -1.60
C THR A 100 10.97 -9.49 -0.36
N LYS A 101 11.48 -8.31 0.00
CA LYS A 101 12.33 -8.13 1.19
C LYS A 101 11.59 -8.51 2.48
N ASN A 102 10.37 -8.02 2.66
CA ASN A 102 9.62 -8.26 3.89
C ASN A 102 9.16 -9.72 4.00
N ILE A 103 8.84 -10.40 2.90
CA ILE A 103 8.55 -11.85 2.90
C ILE A 103 9.79 -12.62 3.40
N THR A 104 10.97 -12.33 2.87
CA THR A 104 12.23 -12.96 3.31
C THR A 104 12.53 -12.67 4.78
N LEU A 105 12.27 -11.44 5.23
CA LEU A 105 12.43 -11.03 6.62
C LEU A 105 11.52 -11.84 7.55
N VAL A 106 10.21 -11.83 7.31
CA VAL A 106 9.22 -12.51 8.17
C VAL A 106 9.46 -14.02 8.15
N ARG A 107 9.77 -14.60 6.99
CA ARG A 107 10.09 -16.03 6.87
C ARG A 107 11.31 -16.42 7.71
N SER A 108 12.40 -15.65 7.64
CA SER A 108 13.62 -15.98 8.41
C SER A 108 13.42 -15.85 9.92
N GLU A 109 12.64 -14.86 10.37
CA GLU A 109 12.24 -14.73 11.79
C GLU A 109 11.38 -15.93 12.25
N LEU A 110 10.39 -16.34 11.45
CA LEU A 110 9.55 -17.50 11.77
C LEU A 110 10.35 -18.80 11.81
N GLU A 111 11.32 -19.00 10.91
CA GLU A 111 12.21 -20.15 10.94
C GLU A 111 13.08 -20.18 12.20
N LEU A 112 13.62 -19.03 12.60
CA LEU A 112 14.40 -18.89 13.84
C LEU A 112 13.55 -19.20 15.08
N LEU A 113 12.34 -18.65 15.14
CA LEU A 113 11.38 -18.92 16.22
C LEU A 113 10.93 -20.38 16.22
N GLY A 114 10.72 -20.97 15.04
CA GLY A 114 10.44 -22.39 14.89
C GLY A 114 11.52 -23.26 15.51
N ARG A 115 12.80 -22.95 15.28
CA ARG A 115 13.93 -23.65 15.92
C ARG A 115 13.95 -23.45 17.43
N LYS A 116 13.78 -22.22 17.92
CA LYS A 116 13.70 -21.91 19.36
C LYS A 116 12.54 -22.63 20.07
N SER A 117 11.43 -22.83 19.37
CA SER A 117 10.21 -23.42 19.94
C SER A 117 10.26 -24.94 20.14
N ARG A 118 11.19 -25.63 19.48
CA ARG A 118 11.28 -27.10 19.50
C ARG A 118 11.43 -27.68 20.90
N ASP A 119 12.06 -26.93 21.80
CA ASP A 119 12.36 -27.36 23.17
C ASP A 119 11.38 -26.79 24.21
N LYS A 120 10.46 -25.89 23.80
CA LYS A 120 9.52 -25.17 24.68
C LYS A 120 8.06 -25.33 24.21
N GLU A 121 7.65 -26.56 23.86
CA GLU A 121 6.39 -26.85 23.16
C GLU A 121 5.14 -26.47 23.96
N LYS A 122 4.59 -25.27 23.72
CA LYS A 122 3.20 -24.92 24.03
C LYS A 122 2.32 -25.13 22.79
N THR A 123 1.08 -25.59 22.98
CA THR A 123 0.11 -25.79 21.87
C THR A 123 -0.12 -24.50 21.06
N GLN A 124 -0.17 -23.35 21.74
CA GLN A 124 -0.33 -22.03 21.11
C GLN A 124 0.83 -21.68 20.16
N THR A 125 2.07 -22.02 20.51
CA THR A 125 3.25 -21.77 19.66
C THR A 125 3.15 -22.50 18.33
N LYS A 126 2.78 -23.79 18.34
CA LYS A 126 2.60 -24.58 17.12
C LYS A 126 1.47 -24.01 16.24
N ALA A 127 0.39 -23.54 16.86
CA ALA A 127 -0.72 -22.92 16.15
C ALA A 127 -0.29 -21.61 15.47
N PHE A 128 0.36 -20.70 16.19
CA PHE A 128 0.82 -19.42 15.62
C PHE A 128 1.86 -19.60 14.53
N LEU A 129 2.84 -20.50 14.70
CA LEU A 129 3.82 -20.81 13.66
C LEU A 129 3.14 -21.30 12.37
N ARG A 130 2.16 -22.22 12.48
CA ARG A 130 1.43 -22.74 11.32
C ARG A 130 0.64 -21.65 10.61
N LEU A 131 -0.09 -20.82 11.38
CA LEU A 131 -0.86 -19.71 10.82
C LEU A 131 0.05 -18.70 10.12
N ALA A 132 1.15 -18.31 10.77
CA ALA A 132 2.09 -17.35 10.21
C ALA A 132 2.75 -17.86 8.91
N LEU A 133 3.24 -19.11 8.90
CA LEU A 133 3.86 -19.69 7.71
C LEU A 133 2.87 -19.83 6.55
N ARG A 134 1.62 -20.20 6.85
CA ARG A 134 0.54 -20.22 5.84
C ARG A 134 0.33 -18.84 5.24
N ASP A 135 0.21 -17.82 6.08
CA ASP A 135 -0.04 -16.44 5.62
C ASP A 135 1.15 -15.92 4.80
N VAL A 136 2.40 -16.24 5.19
CA VAL A 136 3.59 -15.93 4.37
C VAL A 136 3.52 -16.60 2.99
N SER A 137 3.15 -17.88 2.92
CA SER A 137 2.96 -18.59 1.65
C SER A 137 1.84 -17.97 0.80
N GLU A 138 0.74 -17.55 1.42
CA GLU A 138 -0.36 -16.88 0.71
C GLU A 138 0.07 -15.51 0.16
N ALA A 139 0.81 -14.71 0.94
CA ALA A 139 1.36 -13.44 0.49
C ALA A 139 2.33 -13.62 -0.69
N GLU A 140 3.17 -14.66 -0.66
CA GLU A 140 4.08 -14.99 -1.76
C GLU A 140 3.32 -15.41 -3.02
N GLN A 141 2.29 -16.25 -2.89
CA GLN A 141 1.41 -16.62 -4.02
C GLN A 141 0.75 -15.39 -4.64
N LYS A 142 0.24 -14.47 -3.82
CA LYS A 142 -0.35 -13.21 -4.28
C LYS A 142 0.65 -12.33 -5.03
N LEU A 143 1.89 -12.24 -4.54
CA LEU A 143 2.96 -11.53 -5.24
C LEU A 143 3.30 -12.19 -6.60
N VAL A 144 3.38 -13.53 -6.65
CA VAL A 144 3.61 -14.27 -7.90
C VAL A 144 2.47 -14.06 -8.90
N MET A 145 1.22 -14.10 -8.43
CA MET A 145 0.06 -13.78 -9.25
C MET A 145 0.16 -12.37 -9.82
N ALA A 146 0.45 -11.38 -8.95
CA ALA A 146 0.63 -9.99 -9.37
C ALA A 146 1.71 -9.88 -10.45
N ARG A 147 2.91 -10.46 -10.24
CA ARG A 147 4.02 -10.46 -11.21
C ARG A 147 3.61 -10.98 -12.59
N ASN A 148 2.81 -12.06 -12.61
CA ASN A 148 2.37 -12.74 -13.84
C ASN A 148 1.11 -12.10 -14.48
N MET A 149 0.47 -11.12 -13.83
CA MET A 149 -0.64 -10.38 -14.47
C MET A 149 -0.17 -9.57 -15.67
N ARG A 150 -1.08 -9.41 -16.64
CA ARG A 150 -0.82 -8.65 -17.88
C ARG A 150 -0.28 -7.25 -17.56
N PRO A 151 0.73 -6.74 -18.31
CA PRO A 151 1.43 -5.50 -17.99
C PRO A 151 0.53 -4.27 -17.81
N TYR A 152 -0.54 -4.16 -18.60
CA TYR A 152 -1.42 -2.99 -18.62
C TYR A 152 -2.50 -2.99 -17.52
N LEU A 153 -2.63 -4.07 -16.75
CA LEU A 153 -3.59 -4.19 -15.65
C LEU A 153 -3.02 -3.66 -14.34
N TYR A 154 -2.52 -2.42 -14.37
CA TYR A 154 -1.78 -1.81 -13.26
C TYR A 154 -2.54 -1.83 -11.92
N LEU A 155 -3.80 -1.39 -11.93
CA LEU A 155 -4.62 -1.29 -10.73
C LEU A 155 -4.90 -2.65 -10.10
N LEU A 156 -5.21 -3.66 -10.93
CA LEU A 156 -5.43 -5.02 -10.46
C LEU A 156 -4.15 -5.62 -9.86
N LYS A 157 -3.01 -5.42 -10.51
CA LYS A 157 -1.69 -5.83 -10.02
C LYS A 157 -1.37 -5.19 -8.67
N LEU A 158 -1.58 -3.89 -8.55
CA LEU A 158 -1.41 -3.15 -7.30
C LEU A 158 -2.35 -3.63 -6.19
N ARG A 159 -3.59 -3.98 -6.53
CA ARG A 159 -4.56 -4.53 -5.56
C ARG A 159 -4.10 -5.88 -5.01
N GLU A 160 -3.62 -6.78 -5.86
CA GLU A 160 -3.06 -8.06 -5.39
C GLU A 160 -1.80 -7.85 -4.54
N MET A 161 -0.94 -6.89 -4.90
CA MET A 161 0.23 -6.52 -4.10
C MET A 161 -0.16 -5.92 -2.73
N LEU A 162 -1.20 -5.10 -2.68
CA LEU A 162 -1.76 -4.60 -1.42
C LEU A 162 -2.33 -5.73 -0.55
N PHE A 163 -3.01 -6.70 -1.16
CA PHE A 163 -3.48 -7.88 -0.43
C PHE A 163 -2.31 -8.70 0.12
N ALA A 164 -1.27 -8.94 -0.68
CA ALA A 164 -0.04 -9.58 -0.22
C ALA A 164 0.56 -8.84 0.98
N LEU A 165 0.63 -7.51 0.94
CA LEU A 165 1.15 -6.68 2.02
C LEU A 165 0.33 -6.82 3.31
N LYS A 166 -1.01 -6.81 3.20
CA LYS A 166 -1.92 -6.97 4.35
C LYS A 166 -1.75 -8.35 5.01
N ILE A 167 -1.68 -9.40 4.21
CA ILE A 167 -1.48 -10.78 4.70
C ILE A 167 -0.10 -10.89 5.37
N LEU A 168 0.93 -10.31 4.76
CA LEU A 168 2.28 -10.33 5.31
C LEU A 168 2.38 -9.59 6.66
N LYS A 169 1.72 -8.45 6.79
CA LYS A 169 1.63 -7.72 8.07
C LYS A 169 0.87 -8.52 9.12
N HIS A 170 -0.16 -9.27 8.72
CA HIS A 170 -0.82 -10.20 9.62
C HIS A 170 0.12 -11.33 10.08
N ALA A 171 0.91 -11.91 9.17
CA ALA A 171 1.95 -12.87 9.52
C ALA A 171 3.00 -12.29 10.48
N GLY A 172 3.40 -11.03 10.28
CA GLY A 172 4.30 -10.30 11.16
C GLY A 172 3.77 -10.16 12.59
N LYS A 173 2.44 -10.11 12.80
CA LYS A 173 1.87 -10.09 14.17
C LYS A 173 2.17 -11.37 14.92
N PHE A 174 2.12 -12.52 14.24
CA PHE A 174 2.49 -13.80 14.86
C PHE A 174 3.98 -13.86 15.21
N VAL A 175 4.87 -13.21 14.45
CA VAL A 175 6.29 -13.10 14.82
C VAL A 175 6.44 -12.39 16.18
N ILE A 176 5.71 -11.29 16.38
CA ILE A 176 5.71 -10.54 17.65
C ILE A 176 5.19 -11.42 18.80
N PHE A 177 4.05 -12.09 18.57
CA PHE A 177 3.43 -12.98 19.54
C PHE A 177 4.35 -14.13 19.96
N LEU A 178 5.01 -14.75 18.99
CA LEU A 178 5.96 -15.83 19.25
C LEU A 178 7.19 -15.35 20.03
N ASN A 179 7.73 -14.16 19.72
CA ASN A 179 8.82 -13.58 20.50
C ASN A 179 8.38 -13.31 21.94
N LEU A 180 7.21 -12.72 22.15
CA LEU A 180 6.68 -12.46 23.49
C LEU A 180 6.39 -13.75 24.27
N LEU A 181 5.95 -14.83 23.62
CA LEU A 181 5.76 -16.13 24.29
C LEU A 181 7.06 -16.80 24.73
N HIS A 182 8.12 -16.66 23.94
CA HIS A 182 9.37 -17.40 24.17
C HIS A 182 10.38 -16.63 25.02
N ASP A 183 10.45 -15.33 24.80
CA ASP A 183 11.46 -14.43 25.35
C ASP A 183 10.82 -13.34 26.25
N GLY A 184 9.49 -13.17 26.22
CA GLY A 184 8.77 -12.27 27.12
C GLY A 184 8.68 -12.83 28.54
N GLN A 185 9.07 -12.03 29.52
CA GLN A 185 9.14 -12.45 30.93
C GLN A 185 7.79 -12.42 31.66
N PHE A 186 6.76 -11.78 31.10
CA PHE A 186 5.53 -11.43 31.81
C PHE A 186 4.23 -11.86 31.10
N MET A 187 4.31 -12.67 30.04
CA MET A 187 3.15 -12.94 29.18
C MET A 187 2.60 -14.37 29.31
N ASP A 188 1.44 -14.49 29.97
CA ASP A 188 0.76 -15.77 30.17
C ASP A 188 -0.30 -16.10 29.09
N SER A 189 -0.93 -15.10 28.45
CA SER A 189 -1.91 -15.31 27.37
C SER A 189 -2.00 -14.14 26.39
N ILE A 190 -1.89 -14.38 25.08
CA ILE A 190 -1.84 -13.30 24.05
C ILE A 190 -3.23 -12.80 23.63
N GLU A 191 -4.27 -13.61 23.83
CA GLU A 191 -5.57 -13.49 23.13
C GLU A 191 -6.37 -12.22 23.43
N PHE A 192 -5.95 -11.38 24.40
CA PHE A 192 -6.69 -10.20 24.85
C PHE A 192 -5.94 -8.87 24.75
N TYR A 193 -4.73 -8.83 24.20
CA TYR A 193 -3.93 -7.60 24.21
C TYR A 193 -4.26 -6.65 23.05
N ASN A 194 -4.44 -5.37 23.38
CA ASN A 194 -4.54 -4.28 22.42
C ASN A 194 -3.15 -3.83 21.92
N PHE A 195 -3.13 -2.94 20.92
CA PHE A 195 -1.89 -2.42 20.34
C PHE A 195 -0.93 -1.86 21.40
N ASP A 196 -1.43 -1.02 22.31
CA ASP A 196 -0.62 -0.32 23.32
C ASP A 196 -0.03 -1.27 24.38
N SER A 197 -0.75 -2.35 24.70
CA SER A 197 -0.26 -3.36 25.66
C SER A 197 0.88 -4.16 25.05
N ILE A 198 0.75 -4.57 23.79
CA ILE A 198 1.84 -5.24 23.05
C ILE A 198 3.05 -4.31 22.95
N GLU A 199 2.83 -3.03 22.66
CA GLU A 199 3.89 -2.03 22.60
C GLU A 199 4.65 -1.93 23.94
N SER A 200 3.90 -1.80 25.04
CA SER A 200 4.47 -1.68 26.39
C SER A 200 5.30 -2.90 26.77
N GLU A 201 4.81 -4.11 26.47
CA GLU A 201 5.54 -5.35 26.72
C GLU A 201 6.77 -5.51 25.82
N LEU A 202 6.69 -5.08 24.56
CA LEU A 202 7.85 -5.04 23.67
C LEU A 202 8.93 -4.08 24.17
N ILE A 203 8.54 -2.90 24.64
CA ILE A 203 9.47 -1.93 25.23
C ILE A 203 10.10 -2.49 26.51
N ARG A 204 9.31 -3.16 27.35
CA ARG A 204 9.79 -3.74 28.62
C ARG A 204 10.70 -4.93 28.41
N GLY A 205 10.37 -5.83 27.47
CA GLY A 205 11.10 -7.07 27.24
C GLY A 205 12.31 -6.94 26.31
N PHE A 206 12.23 -6.07 25.30
CA PHE A 206 13.22 -5.98 24.22
C PHE A 206 13.81 -4.57 24.03
N GLY A 207 13.28 -3.56 24.74
CA GLY A 207 13.74 -2.18 24.65
C GLY A 207 13.10 -1.36 23.54
N LYS A 208 13.26 -0.03 23.65
CA LYS A 208 12.63 0.97 22.75
C LYS A 208 13.16 0.98 21.31
N ASN A 209 14.36 0.47 21.07
CA ASN A 209 14.97 0.45 19.73
C ASN A 209 14.95 -0.96 19.10
N SER A 210 14.04 -1.81 19.56
CA SER A 210 13.97 -3.18 19.07
C SER A 210 13.34 -3.23 17.66
N LYS A 211 13.87 -4.11 16.82
CA LYS A 211 13.30 -4.43 15.50
C LYS A 211 11.83 -4.91 15.62
N LEU A 212 11.49 -5.57 16.73
CA LEU A 212 10.14 -6.05 17.00
C LEU A 212 9.15 -4.90 17.19
N LEU A 213 9.58 -3.80 17.81
CA LEU A 213 8.75 -2.60 17.94
C LEU A 213 8.48 -1.95 16.58
N ALA A 214 9.52 -1.80 15.75
CA ALA A 214 9.35 -1.33 14.37
C ALA A 214 8.40 -2.23 13.56
N MET A 215 8.49 -3.56 13.73
CA MET A 215 7.58 -4.52 13.10
C MET A 215 6.14 -4.38 13.62
N HIS A 216 5.94 -4.09 14.92
CA HIS A 216 4.61 -3.89 15.53
C HIS A 216 3.89 -2.70 14.92
N TYR A 217 4.59 -1.57 14.82
CA TYR A 217 4.09 -0.36 14.18
C TYR A 217 3.85 -0.56 12.68
N ASP A 218 4.78 -1.21 11.97
CA ASP A 218 4.58 -1.56 10.57
C ASP A 218 3.33 -2.41 10.34
N ASN A 219 3.11 -3.45 11.15
CA ASN A 219 1.95 -4.34 11.05
C ASN A 219 0.61 -3.61 11.27
N ALA A 220 0.62 -2.48 11.98
CA ALA A 220 -0.52 -1.61 12.20
C ALA A 220 -0.65 -0.49 11.14
N PHE A 221 0.25 -0.42 10.16
CA PHE A 221 0.36 0.68 9.18
C PHE A 221 0.60 2.05 9.84
N LEU A 222 1.33 2.06 10.95
CA LEU A 222 1.65 3.27 11.71
C LEU A 222 3.15 3.58 11.60
N PRO A 223 3.56 4.86 11.53
CA PRO A 223 4.97 5.25 11.60
C PRO A 223 5.51 5.14 13.02
N PHE A 224 6.81 4.85 13.16
CA PHE A 224 7.55 4.81 14.42
C PHE A 224 8.95 5.41 14.26
N GLY A 225 9.33 6.30 15.19
CA GLY A 225 10.65 6.95 15.23
C GLY A 225 10.88 8.03 14.18
N GLU A 226 10.32 7.88 12.98
CA GLU A 226 10.31 8.88 11.91
C GLU A 226 8.86 9.31 11.59
N GLU A 227 8.67 10.54 11.12
CA GLU A 227 7.37 11.01 10.65
C GLU A 227 6.95 10.33 9.35
N SER A 228 5.63 10.28 9.11
CA SER A 228 5.07 9.76 7.87
C SER A 228 5.51 10.60 6.68
N ILE A 229 6.23 9.99 5.74
CA ILE A 229 6.65 10.64 4.48
C ILE A 229 5.41 11.05 3.69
N TYR A 230 4.39 10.19 3.72
CA TYR A 230 3.12 10.44 3.07
C TYR A 230 2.37 11.65 3.64
N GLU A 231 2.16 11.70 4.97
CA GLU A 231 1.37 12.76 5.60
C GLU A 231 2.09 14.11 5.54
N ASP A 232 3.42 14.15 5.67
CA ASP A 232 4.23 15.37 5.49
C ASP A 232 4.01 15.97 4.08
N LYS A 233 4.25 15.17 3.03
CA LYS A 233 4.06 15.60 1.65
C LYS A 233 2.62 16.05 1.35
N MET A 234 1.62 15.33 1.87
CA MET A 234 0.21 15.68 1.64
C MET A 234 -0.17 16.98 2.35
N THR A 235 0.37 17.23 3.54
CA THR A 235 0.15 18.48 4.30
C THR A 235 0.76 19.66 3.55
N ASN A 236 2.00 19.53 3.10
CA ASN A 236 2.69 20.55 2.31
C ASN A 236 1.95 20.88 1.00
N PHE A 237 1.41 19.86 0.31
CA PHE A 237 0.62 20.07 -0.90
C PHE A 237 -0.66 20.86 -0.66
N LYS A 238 -1.39 20.57 0.43
CA LYS A 238 -2.61 21.31 0.79
C LYS A 238 -2.32 22.79 1.02
N ILE A 239 -1.24 23.10 1.74
CA ILE A 239 -0.81 24.48 2.02
C ILE A 239 -0.50 25.23 0.71
N GLN A 240 0.26 24.61 -0.20
CA GLN A 240 0.59 25.22 -1.49
C GLN A 240 -0.67 25.51 -2.33
N THR A 241 -1.65 24.60 -2.32
CA THR A 241 -2.89 24.75 -3.09
C THR A 241 -3.76 25.88 -2.53
N ILE A 242 -3.83 26.03 -1.20
CA ILE A 242 -4.55 27.12 -0.54
C ILE A 242 -3.93 28.48 -0.93
N ASN A 243 -2.61 28.60 -0.81
CA ASN A 243 -1.90 29.84 -1.14
C ASN A 243 -2.07 30.25 -2.62
N GLN A 244 -2.05 29.28 -3.55
CA GLN A 244 -2.29 29.55 -4.98
C GLN A 244 -3.71 30.08 -5.25
N ASN A 245 -4.71 29.55 -4.53
CA ASN A 245 -6.10 30.00 -4.67
C ASN A 245 -6.35 31.37 -4.02
N GLU A 246 -5.57 31.77 -3.02
CA GLU A 246 -5.62 33.11 -2.42
C GLU A 246 -4.97 34.17 -3.32
N THR A 247 -3.88 33.83 -4.03
CA THR A 247 -3.23 34.75 -4.99
C THR A 247 -4.00 34.96 -6.30
N LEU A 248 -5.03 34.15 -6.58
CA LEU A 248 -5.88 34.25 -7.77
C LEU A 248 -7.22 34.97 -7.50
N LYS A 249 -7.43 35.48 -6.27
CA LYS A 249 -8.55 36.35 -5.90
C LYS A 249 -8.08 37.81 -5.80
#